data_AF-A0A4V2L0P9-F1
#
_entry.id   AF-A0A4V2L0P9-F1
#
_cell.length_a   1.000
_cell.length_b   1.000
_cell.length_c   1.000
_cell.angle_alpha   90.00
_cell.angle_beta   90.00
_cell.angle_gamma   90.00
#
_symmetry.space_group_name_H-M   'P 1'
#
loop_
_entity.id
_entity.type
_entity.pdbx_description
1 polymer ?
#
loop_
_entity_poly.entity_id
_entity_poly.type
_entity_poly.pdbx_seq_one_letter_code
_entity_poly.pdbx_strand_id
1 'polypeptide(L)'
;MNQTNITPEHIKQLCQQIDELLASPDFDTEQLNLLLAERDSAINLQLAQLQGDALRVFSQQQLDYNQHILAVVKGEFGQIESQLGNFMKARKAIKKYKKS
;
A
#
# COMPACT_ATOMS: atom_id res chain seq x y z
N MET A 1 -15.99 13.96 -25.82
CA MET A 1 -14.81 14.44 -25.08
C MET A 1 -13.96 13.21 -24.78
N ASN A 2 -12.84 13.06 -25.46
CA ASN A 2 -11.99 11.88 -25.31
C ASN A 2 -11.34 11.93 -23.93
N GLN A 3 -11.67 10.95 -23.09
CA GLN A 3 -10.99 10.71 -21.82
C GLN A 3 -9.54 10.31 -22.15
N THR A 4 -8.65 11.30 -22.22
CA THR A 4 -7.22 11.04 -22.32
C THR A 4 -6.82 10.27 -21.07
N ASN A 5 -6.23 9.11 -21.26
CA ASN A 5 -5.71 8.28 -20.19
C ASN A 5 -4.45 8.97 -19.64
N ILE A 6 -4.61 9.89 -18.68
CA ILE A 6 -3.52 10.75 -18.18
C ILE A 6 -2.48 9.92 -17.40
N THR A 7 -2.88 8.75 -16.90
CA THR A 7 -1.99 7.78 -16.27
C THR A 7 -1.35 6.88 -17.33
N PRO A 8 -0.02 6.92 -17.49
CA PRO A 8 0.72 5.99 -18.35
C PRO A 8 0.47 4.54 -17.97
N GLU A 9 0.45 3.65 -18.95
CA GLU A 9 0.18 2.23 -18.76
C GLU A 9 1.18 1.57 -17.79
N HIS A 10 2.46 1.94 -17.89
CA HIS A 10 3.50 1.50 -16.96
C HIS A 10 3.16 1.79 -15.49
N ILE A 11 2.65 2.99 -15.17
CA ILE A 11 2.29 3.36 -13.80
C ILE A 11 1.12 2.49 -13.31
N LYS A 12 0.17 2.16 -14.19
CA LYS A 12 -0.94 1.27 -13.83
C LYS A 12 -0.47 -0.16 -13.59
N GLN A 13 0.46 -0.65 -14.38
CA GLN A 13 1.06 -1.97 -14.19
C GLN A 13 1.78 -2.05 -12.84
N LEU A 14 2.54 -1.00 -12.47
CA LEU A 14 3.15 -0.93 -11.14
C LEU A 14 2.10 -0.88 -10.02
N CYS A 15 1.02 -0.11 -10.18
CA CYS A 15 -0.08 -0.14 -9.23
C CYS A 15 -0.67 -1.56 -9.09
N GLN A 16 -0.98 -2.21 -10.20
CA GLN A 16 -1.50 -3.57 -10.18
C GLN A 16 -0.55 -4.56 -9.49
N GLN A 17 0.76 -4.48 -9.76
CA GLN A 17 1.75 -5.33 -9.09
C GLN A 17 1.81 -5.07 -7.58
N ILE A 18 1.67 -3.81 -7.16
CA ILE A 18 1.60 -3.44 -5.74
C ILE A 18 0.33 -4.03 -5.10
N ASP A 19 -0.82 -3.91 -5.76
CA ASP A 19 -2.09 -4.47 -5.26
C ASP A 19 -2.03 -5.99 -5.16
N GLU A 20 -1.46 -6.67 -6.16
CA GLU A 20 -1.26 -8.12 -6.16
C GLU A 20 -0.31 -8.55 -5.05
N LEU A 21 0.78 -7.80 -4.81
CA LEU A 21 1.71 -8.07 -3.73
C LEU A 21 1.04 -7.89 -2.37
N LEU A 22 0.32 -6.78 -2.15
CA LEU A 22 -0.37 -6.49 -0.88
C LEU A 22 -1.53 -7.46 -0.59
N ALA A 23 -2.09 -8.12 -1.60
CA ALA A 23 -3.09 -9.17 -1.41
C ALA A 23 -2.49 -10.49 -0.88
N SER A 24 -1.16 -10.64 -0.91
CA SER A 24 -0.47 -11.79 -0.34
C SER A 24 -0.41 -11.70 1.18
N PRO A 25 -0.76 -12.77 1.93
CA PRO A 25 -0.75 -12.75 3.40
C PRO A 25 0.66 -12.60 4.02
N ASP A 26 1.71 -12.91 3.26
CA ASP A 26 3.11 -12.78 3.66
C ASP A 26 3.88 -11.97 2.61
N PHE A 27 3.36 -10.80 2.26
CA PHE A 27 3.96 -9.99 1.21
C PHE A 27 5.39 -9.54 1.57
N ASP A 28 6.28 -9.59 0.59
CA ASP A 28 7.67 -9.18 0.76
C ASP A 28 7.79 -7.65 0.83
N THR A 29 8.19 -7.15 1.99
CA THR A 29 8.39 -5.71 2.22
C THR A 29 9.54 -5.12 1.42
N GLU A 30 10.59 -5.89 1.10
CA GLU A 30 11.68 -5.41 0.24
C GLU A 30 11.18 -5.23 -1.18
N GLN A 31 10.44 -6.23 -1.70
CA GLN A 31 9.80 -6.14 -3.01
C GLN A 31 8.79 -4.99 -3.07
N LEU A 32 8.00 -4.77 -2.02
CA LEU A 32 7.06 -3.65 -1.94
C LEU A 32 7.79 -2.30 -2.03
N ASN A 33 8.88 -2.13 -1.28
CA ASN A 33 9.67 -0.90 -1.31
C ASN A 33 10.29 -0.64 -2.69
N LEU A 34 10.74 -1.69 -3.39
CA LEU A 34 11.25 -1.57 -4.75
C LEU A 34 10.16 -1.10 -5.73
N LEU A 35 8.98 -1.73 -5.69
CA LEU A 35 7.84 -1.35 -6.54
C LEU A 35 7.37 0.08 -6.26
N LEU A 36 7.33 0.50 -4.99
CA LEU A 36 6.98 1.86 -4.61
C LEU A 36 8.01 2.88 -5.12
N ALA A 37 9.30 2.60 -4.99
CA ALA A 37 10.36 3.47 -5.49
C ALA A 37 10.33 3.61 -7.02
N GLU A 38 10.09 2.51 -7.73
CA GLU A 38 9.92 2.50 -9.19
C GLU A 38 8.70 3.33 -9.62
N ARG A 39 7.57 3.16 -8.91
CA ARG A 39 6.35 3.93 -9.13
C ARG A 39 6.57 5.42 -8.89
N ASP A 40 7.23 5.79 -7.80
CA ASP A 40 7.51 7.19 -7.47
C ASP A 40 8.40 7.87 -8.51
N SER A 41 9.41 7.15 -9.01
CA SER A 41 10.24 7.61 -10.13
C SER A 41 9.41 7.89 -11.38
N ALA A 42 8.53 6.96 -11.74
CA ALA A 42 7.65 7.09 -12.91
C ALA A 42 6.63 8.23 -12.78
N ILE A 43 6.06 8.41 -11.58
CA ILE A 43 5.16 9.51 -11.27
C ILE A 43 5.88 10.84 -11.40
N ASN A 44 7.08 10.97 -10.84
CA ASN A 44 7.86 12.21 -10.92
C ASN A 44 8.19 12.57 -12.38
N LEU A 45 8.54 11.57 -13.20
CA LEU A 45 8.77 11.77 -14.63
C LEU A 45 7.50 12.25 -15.34
N GLN A 46 6.35 11.68 -15.02
CA GLN A 46 5.07 12.06 -15.62
C GLN A 46 4.63 13.46 -15.16
N LEU A 47 4.78 13.78 -13.88
CA LEU A 47 4.47 15.10 -13.33
C LEU A 47 5.27 16.21 -14.00
N ALA A 48 6.53 15.96 -14.34
CA ALA A 48 7.38 16.92 -15.05
C ALA A 48 6.90 17.22 -16.49
N GLN A 49 6.09 16.34 -17.09
CA GLN A 49 5.57 16.47 -18.45
C GLN A 49 4.16 17.06 -18.51
N LEU A 50 3.42 17.03 -17.40
CA LEU A 50 2.03 17.48 -17.33
C LEU A 50 1.92 18.95 -16.89
N GLN A 51 0.90 19.63 -17.39
CA GLN A 51 0.56 21.00 -16.99
C GLN A 51 -0.96 21.18 -16.87
N GLY A 52 -1.37 22.24 -16.17
CA GLY A 52 -2.78 22.63 -16.05
C GLY A 52 -3.67 21.55 -15.43
N ASP A 53 -4.85 21.35 -16.02
CA ASP A 53 -5.82 20.39 -15.50
C ASP A 53 -5.33 18.94 -15.54
N ALA A 54 -4.52 18.56 -16.53
CA ALA A 54 -4.00 17.20 -16.60
C ALA A 54 -3.07 16.88 -15.43
N LEU A 55 -2.22 17.84 -15.04
CA LEU A 55 -1.37 17.73 -13.85
C LEU A 55 -2.22 17.58 -12.59
N ARG A 56 -3.24 18.42 -12.43
CA ARG A 56 -4.14 18.37 -11.26
C ARG A 56 -4.86 17.03 -11.14
N VAL A 57 -5.45 16.55 -12.24
CA VAL A 57 -6.19 15.27 -12.27
C VAL A 57 -5.25 14.10 -11.98
N PHE A 58 -4.08 14.07 -12.61
CA PHE A 58 -3.11 13.00 -12.39
C PHE A 58 -2.60 12.98 -10.95
N SER A 59 -2.22 14.13 -10.40
CA SER A 59 -1.78 14.26 -9.01
C SER A 59 -2.85 13.78 -8.03
N GLN A 60 -4.12 14.13 -8.26
CA GLN A 60 -5.22 13.65 -7.41
C GLN A 60 -5.36 12.13 -7.48
N GLN A 61 -5.30 11.54 -8.68
CA GLN A 61 -5.34 10.07 -8.83
C GLN A 61 -4.19 9.38 -8.06
N GLN A 62 -2.98 9.95 -8.08
CA GLN A 62 -1.86 9.39 -7.35
C GLN A 62 -2.02 9.52 -5.82
N LEU A 63 -2.60 10.63 -5.35
CA LEU A 63 -2.92 10.81 -3.94
C LEU A 63 -3.98 9.82 -3.46
N ASP A 64 -5.05 9.61 -4.25
CA ASP A 64 -6.11 8.66 -3.92
C ASP A 64 -5.54 7.24 -3.83
N TYR A 65 -4.64 6.87 -4.75
CA TYR A 65 -3.97 5.58 -4.71
C TYR A 65 -3.00 5.44 -3.52
N ASN A 66 -2.27 6.49 -3.14
CA ASN A 66 -1.44 6.46 -1.94
C ASN A 66 -2.28 6.26 -0.67
N GLN A 67 -3.48 6.87 -0.62
CA GLN A 67 -4.42 6.65 0.49
C GLN A 67 -4.93 5.20 0.52
N HIS A 68 -5.18 4.60 -0.64
CA HIS A 68 -5.53 3.18 -0.75
C HIS A 68 -4.43 2.27 -0.14
N ILE A 69 -3.18 2.43 -0.57
CA ILE A 69 -2.05 1.66 -0.03
C ILE A 69 -1.96 1.81 1.49
N LEU A 70 -2.04 3.06 1.97
CA LEU A 70 -1.98 3.34 3.41
C LEU A 70 -3.11 2.67 4.19
N ALA A 71 -4.32 2.61 3.63
CA ALA A 71 -5.46 1.95 4.26
C ALA A 71 -5.24 0.42 4.37
N VAL A 72 -4.75 -0.21 3.30
CA VAL A 72 -4.46 -1.65 3.27
C VAL A 72 -3.38 -1.99 4.30
N VAL A 73 -2.24 -1.31 4.25
CA VAL A 73 -1.11 -1.57 5.16
C VAL A 73 -1.49 -1.33 6.63
N LYS A 74 -2.27 -0.28 6.93
CA LYS A 74 -2.78 -0.05 8.30
C LYS A 74 -3.72 -1.16 8.77
N GLY A 75 -4.52 -1.72 7.87
CA GLY A 75 -5.37 -2.87 8.15
C GLY A 75 -4.54 -4.07 8.63
N GLU A 76 -3.46 -4.38 7.93
CA GLU A 76 -2.54 -5.47 8.28
C GLU A 76 -1.84 -5.25 9.63
N PHE A 77 -1.34 -4.03 9.88
CA PHE A 77 -0.76 -3.71 11.20
C PHE A 77 -1.77 -3.88 12.34
N GLY A 78 -3.02 -3.45 12.15
CA GLY A 78 -4.07 -3.62 13.15
C GLY A 78 -4.38 -5.09 13.45
N GLN A 79 -4.32 -5.96 12.43
CA GLN A 79 -4.47 -7.41 12.62
C GLN A 79 -3.31 -7.99 13.44
N ILE A 80 -2.07 -7.62 13.12
CA ILE A 80 -0.86 -8.06 13.84
C ILE A 80 -0.91 -7.62 15.31
N GLU A 81 -1.28 -6.37 15.59
CA GLU A 81 -1.42 -5.86 16.96
C GLU A 81 -2.46 -6.64 17.77
N SER A 82 -3.60 -6.97 17.14
CA SER A 82 -4.66 -7.79 17.76
C SER A 82 -4.17 -9.21 18.07
N GLN A 83 -3.48 -9.85 17.13
CA GLN A 83 -2.91 -11.19 17.32
C GLN A 83 -1.88 -11.20 18.45
N LEU A 84 -0.99 -10.21 18.51
CA LEU A 84 0.00 -10.07 19.59
C LEU A 84 -0.68 -9.85 20.95
N GLY A 85 -1.72 -9.01 20.99
CA GLY A 85 -2.53 -8.80 22.18
C GLY A 85 -3.17 -10.08 22.71
N ASN A 86 -3.70 -10.91 21.81
CA ASN A 86 -4.28 -12.21 22.14
C ASN A 86 -3.23 -13.21 22.63
N PHE A 87 -2.05 -13.25 21.99
CA PHE A 87 -0.93 -14.07 22.44
C PHE A 87 -0.48 -13.72 23.87
N MET A 88 -0.36 -12.44 24.19
CA MET A 88 0.01 -11.97 25.52
C MET A 88 -1.04 -12.35 26.59
N LYS A 89 -2.33 -12.29 26.25
CA LYS A 89 -3.42 -12.76 27.13
C LYS A 89 -3.33 -14.27 27.35
N ALA A 90 -3.13 -15.07 26.30
CA ALA A 90 -2.97 -16.52 26.38
C ALA A 90 -1.78 -16.90 27.27
N ARG A 91 -0.63 -16.22 27.09
CA ARG A 91 0.56 -16.43 27.93
C ARG A 91 0.30 -16.13 29.41
N LYS A 92 -0.45 -15.07 29.73
CA LYS A 92 -0.86 -14.75 31.11
C LYS A 92 -1.77 -15.85 31.69
N ALA A 93 -2.73 -16.35 30.92
CA ALA A 93 -3.62 -17.43 31.34
C ALA A 93 -2.84 -18.71 31.66
N ILE A 94 -1.94 -19.15 30.78
CA ILE A 94 -1.08 -20.32 31.01
C ILE A 94 -0.26 -20.17 32.30
N LYS A 95 0.32 -18.99 32.54
CA LYS A 95 1.07 -18.70 33.77
C LYS A 95 0.20 -18.79 35.03
N LYS A 96 -1.10 -18.45 34.94
CA LYS A 96 -2.06 -18.57 36.03
C LYS A 96 -2.38 -20.04 36.33
N TYR A 97 -2.65 -20.85 35.30
CA TYR A 97 -2.95 -22.27 35.45
C TYR A 97 -1.77 -23.11 35.95
N LYS A 98 -0.52 -22.75 35.61
CA LYS A 98 0.68 -23.44 36.13
C LYS A 98 1.01 -23.14 37.60
N LYS A 99 0.33 -22.16 38.21
CA LYS A 99 0.53 -21.75 39.61
C LYS A 99 -0.62 -22.18 40.53
N SER A 100 -1.68 -22.76 39.98
CA SER A 100 -2.76 -23.42 40.71
C SER A 100 -2.51 -24.92 40.72
#